data_AF-A0A351IWX6-F1
#
_entry.id   AF-A0A351IWX6-F1
#
_cell.length_a   1.000
_cell.length_b   1.000
_cell.length_c   1.000
_cell.angle_alpha   90.00
_cell.angle_beta   90.00
_cell.angle_gamma   90.00
#
_symmetry.space_group_name_H-M   'P 1'
#
loop_
_entity.id
_entity.type
_entity.pdbx_description
1 polymer ?
#
loop_
_entity_poly.entity_id
_entity_poly.type
_entity_poly.pdbx_seq_one_letter_code
_entity_poly.pdbx_strand_id
1 'polypeptide(L)'
;MIVDTLIKIWSESGFSALTWQHLVMIAVACVLIYLAVVKKFEPMLLLPIAFGVLLANLPLAGLMSEPANGQPGGLLYYLYRGVKLGIYPSLIFMGIGAMTDFGPLIARPSSLLMGAGAQFGVAMAFVIAIALGFTPQEASSIGIIGGADGPTAIYLTTKLAPHLLPAIAIAAYSYMALIPLIQPPLMRALTTQKEREIKMTQLREVSKIEKICFPVA
;
A
#
# COMPACT_ATOMS: atom_id res chain seq x y z
N MET A 1 33.58 -31.20 -23.29
CA MET A 1 33.27 -31.51 -21.87
C MET A 1 33.26 -30.26 -21.00
N ILE A 2 34.39 -29.63 -20.63
CA ILE A 2 34.37 -28.43 -19.74
C ILE A 2 33.67 -27.23 -20.39
N VAL A 3 33.88 -27.02 -21.69
CA VAL A 3 33.22 -25.95 -22.45
C VAL A 3 31.70 -26.15 -22.52
N ASP A 4 31.24 -27.40 -22.71
CA ASP A 4 29.81 -27.72 -22.72
C ASP A 4 29.17 -27.55 -21.33
N THR A 5 29.91 -27.87 -20.25
CA THR A 5 29.45 -27.64 -18.88
C THR A 5 29.39 -26.13 -18.57
N LEU A 6 30.34 -25.34 -19.05
CA LEU A 6 30.32 -23.88 -18.90
C LEU A 6 29.19 -23.24 -19.71
N ILE A 7 28.93 -23.71 -20.92
CA ILE A 7 27.79 -23.26 -21.74
C ILE A 7 26.46 -23.64 -21.08
N LYS A 8 26.35 -24.85 -20.51
CA LYS A 8 25.17 -25.28 -19.74
C LYS A 8 24.96 -24.45 -18.48
N ILE A 9 26.02 -24.21 -17.69
CA ILE A 9 25.96 -23.33 -16.52
C ILE A 9 25.56 -21.93 -16.95
N TRP A 10 26.07 -21.42 -18.07
CA TRP A 10 25.67 -20.11 -18.58
C TRP A 10 24.21 -20.08 -19.03
N SER A 11 23.73 -21.11 -19.74
CA SER A 11 22.33 -21.20 -20.19
C SER A 11 21.31 -21.52 -19.08
N GLU A 12 21.75 -22.20 -18.02
CA GLU A 12 20.93 -22.46 -16.82
C GLU A 12 21.10 -21.37 -15.76
N SER A 13 22.13 -20.52 -15.88
CA SER A 13 22.31 -19.39 -14.98
C SER A 13 21.20 -18.37 -15.22
N GLY A 14 20.67 -17.82 -14.12
CA GLY A 14 19.65 -16.76 -14.14
C GLY A 14 20.03 -15.54 -14.98
N PHE A 15 21.33 -15.34 -15.25
CA PHE A 15 21.83 -14.28 -16.12
C PHE A 15 21.39 -14.42 -17.58
N SER A 16 21.14 -15.64 -18.08
CA SER A 16 20.69 -15.86 -19.47
C SER A 16 19.19 -15.58 -19.68
N ALA A 17 18.38 -15.75 -18.63
CA ALA A 17 16.94 -15.46 -18.64
C ALA A 17 16.62 -14.03 -18.18
N LEU A 18 17.64 -13.20 -17.96
CA LEU A 18 17.49 -11.84 -17.46
C LEU A 18 16.98 -10.91 -18.58
N THR A 19 15.69 -10.59 -18.55
CA THR A 19 15.11 -9.55 -19.41
C THR A 19 15.44 -8.15 -18.89
N TRP A 20 15.40 -7.16 -19.78
CA TRP A 20 15.58 -5.75 -19.37
C TRP A 20 14.51 -5.28 -18.36
N GLN A 21 13.30 -5.87 -18.41
CA GLN A 21 12.21 -5.60 -17.47
C GLN A 21 12.58 -6.01 -16.04
N HIS A 22 13.24 -7.16 -15.87
CA HIS A 22 13.73 -7.60 -14.55
C HIS A 22 14.78 -6.63 -14.01
N LEU A 23 15.69 -6.14 -14.85
CA LEU A 23 16.69 -5.13 -14.44
C LEU A 23 16.03 -3.83 -13.95
N VAL A 24 15.01 -3.34 -14.64
CA VAL A 24 14.26 -2.14 -14.22
C VAL A 24 13.56 -2.39 -12.88
N MET A 25 12.89 -3.53 -12.71
CA MET A 25 12.18 -3.83 -11.46
C MET A 25 13.13 -4.04 -10.28
N ILE A 26 14.31 -4.63 -10.51
CA ILE A 26 15.36 -4.74 -9.50
C ILE A 26 15.87 -3.35 -9.11
N ALA A 27 16.10 -2.46 -10.07
CA ALA A 27 16.49 -1.08 -9.79
C ALA A 27 15.42 -0.36 -8.95
N VAL A 28 14.14 -0.52 -9.29
CA VAL A 28 13.03 0.02 -8.49
C VAL A 28 13.03 -0.57 -7.08
N ALA A 29 13.21 -1.88 -6.92
CA ALA A 29 13.30 -2.51 -5.61
C ALA A 29 14.45 -1.93 -4.76
N CYS A 30 15.62 -1.72 -5.35
CA CYS A 30 16.75 -1.08 -4.66
C CYS A 30 16.43 0.36 -4.23
N VAL A 31 15.73 1.14 -5.07
CA VAL A 31 15.28 2.50 -4.72
C VAL A 31 14.29 2.45 -3.55
N LEU A 32 13.32 1.54 -3.58
CA LEU A 32 12.35 1.38 -2.49
C LEU A 32 13.02 0.94 -1.18
N ILE A 33 14.01 0.03 -1.23
CA ILE A 33 14.83 -0.35 -0.07
C ILE A 33 15.59 0.86 0.47
N TYR A 34 16.21 1.66 -0.40
CA TYR A 34 16.92 2.88 0.01
C TYR A 34 15.99 3.86 0.73
N LEU A 35 14.79 4.09 0.18
CA LEU A 35 13.77 4.94 0.80
C LEU A 35 13.33 4.40 2.16
N ALA A 36 13.07 3.10 2.27
CA ALA A 36 12.65 2.47 3.52
C ALA A 36 13.74 2.52 4.61
N VAL A 37 15.01 2.29 4.27
CA VAL A 37 16.10 2.17 5.24
C VAL A 37 16.74 3.53 5.57
N VAL A 38 17.14 4.28 4.56
CA VAL A 38 17.90 5.53 4.76
C VAL A 38 16.99 6.68 5.14
N LYS A 39 15.85 6.81 4.44
CA LYS A 39 14.88 7.87 4.69
C LYS A 39 13.81 7.48 5.71
N LYS A 40 13.79 6.22 6.17
CA LYS A 40 12.84 5.69 7.16
C LYS A 40 11.38 5.90 6.75
N PHE A 41 11.11 5.83 5.45
CA PHE A 41 9.77 5.90 4.88
C PHE A 41 9.04 4.58 5.12
N GLU A 42 8.02 4.59 6.00
CA GLU A 42 7.20 3.43 6.42
C GLU A 42 7.94 2.09 6.39
N PRO A 43 9.04 1.94 7.16
CA PRO A 43 9.96 0.81 7.02
C PRO A 43 9.28 -0.53 7.30
N MET A 44 8.24 -0.54 8.12
CA MET A 44 7.50 -1.74 8.48
C MET A 44 6.80 -2.41 7.28
N LEU A 45 6.38 -1.62 6.27
CA LEU A 45 5.63 -2.14 5.12
C LEU A 45 6.40 -1.98 3.81
N LEU A 46 7.07 -0.84 3.62
CA LEU A 46 7.80 -0.57 2.37
C LEU A 46 8.99 -1.51 2.18
N LEU A 47 9.67 -1.89 3.27
CA LEU A 47 10.83 -2.79 3.19
C LEU A 47 10.41 -4.23 2.79
N PRO A 48 9.43 -4.89 3.43
CA PRO A 48 8.92 -6.18 2.96
C PRO A 48 8.41 -6.15 1.50
N ILE A 49 7.73 -5.07 1.09
CA ILE A 49 7.25 -4.90 -0.29
C ILE A 49 8.44 -4.85 -1.25
N ALA A 50 9.45 -4.04 -0.96
CA ALA A 50 10.63 -3.91 -1.81
C ALA A 50 11.41 -5.22 -1.93
N PHE A 51 11.55 -5.97 -0.83
CA PHE A 51 12.11 -7.33 -0.86
C PHE A 51 11.25 -8.30 -1.69
N GLY A 52 9.91 -8.22 -1.58
CA GLY A 52 9.00 -9.01 -2.40
C GLY A 52 9.16 -8.72 -3.89
N VAL A 53 9.29 -7.44 -4.28
CA VAL A 53 9.56 -7.02 -5.66
C VAL A 53 10.90 -7.57 -6.14
N LEU A 54 11.95 -7.50 -5.30
CA LEU A 54 13.26 -8.06 -5.63
C LEU A 54 13.17 -9.57 -5.89
N LEU A 55 12.60 -10.33 -4.96
CA LEU A 55 12.51 -11.79 -5.02
C LEU A 55 11.62 -12.27 -6.17
N ALA A 56 10.50 -11.58 -6.44
CA ALA A 56 9.60 -11.93 -7.55
C ALA A 56 10.22 -11.69 -8.93
N ASN A 57 11.25 -10.83 -9.03
CA ASN A 57 11.94 -10.52 -10.28
C ASN A 57 13.27 -11.25 -10.44
N LEU A 58 13.62 -12.18 -9.52
CA LEU A 58 14.78 -13.04 -9.71
C LEU A 58 14.49 -14.08 -10.82
N PRO A 59 15.28 -14.09 -11.91
CA PRO A 59 15.08 -15.02 -13.01
C PRO A 59 15.24 -16.47 -12.54
N LEU A 60 14.45 -17.38 -13.10
CA LEU A 60 14.46 -18.82 -12.81
C LEU A 60 14.16 -19.24 -11.36
N ALA A 61 13.79 -18.30 -10.47
CA ALA A 61 13.53 -18.61 -9.06
C ALA A 61 12.16 -19.29 -8.82
N GLY A 62 11.20 -19.13 -9.75
CA GLY A 62 9.88 -19.78 -9.66
C GLY A 62 9.06 -19.41 -8.40
N LEU A 63 9.42 -18.36 -7.66
CA LEU A 63 8.85 -18.09 -6.33
C LEU A 63 7.37 -17.70 -6.37
N MET A 64 6.88 -17.23 -7.51
CA MET A 64 5.46 -16.89 -7.75
C MET A 64 4.76 -17.93 -8.65
N SER A 65 5.41 -19.03 -9.02
CA SER A 65 4.80 -20.02 -9.92
C SER A 65 3.63 -20.72 -9.25
N GLU A 66 2.57 -20.95 -10.03
CA GLU A 66 1.45 -21.75 -9.60
C GLU A 66 1.86 -23.22 -9.52
N PRO A 67 1.27 -24.02 -8.61
CA PRO A 67 1.51 -25.46 -8.58
C PRO A 67 1.05 -26.09 -9.89
N ALA A 68 2.00 -26.65 -10.64
CA ALA A 68 1.75 -27.32 -11.92
C ALA A 68 2.49 -28.67 -11.97
N ASN A 69 1.93 -29.66 -12.66
CA ASN A 69 2.55 -30.97 -12.91
C ASN A 69 3.00 -31.72 -11.65
N GLY A 70 2.25 -31.61 -10.55
CA GLY A 70 2.58 -32.29 -9.28
C GLY A 70 3.73 -31.66 -8.50
N GLN A 71 4.29 -30.52 -8.96
CA GLN A 71 5.24 -29.74 -8.19
C GLN A 71 4.53 -28.69 -7.32
N PRO A 72 4.96 -28.50 -6.06
CA PRO A 72 4.42 -27.45 -5.21
C PRO A 72 4.71 -26.07 -5.83
N GLY A 73 3.78 -25.13 -5.66
CA GLY A 73 3.97 -23.75 -6.12
C GLY A 73 5.07 -23.04 -5.36
N GLY A 74 5.50 -21.89 -5.86
CA GLY A 74 6.50 -21.08 -5.16
C GLY A 74 6.01 -20.54 -3.81
N LEU A 75 6.95 -20.25 -2.89
CA LEU A 75 6.61 -19.73 -1.56
C LEU A 75 5.78 -18.43 -1.62
N LEU A 76 6.16 -17.49 -2.49
CA LEU A 76 5.47 -16.21 -2.63
C LEU A 76 4.07 -16.39 -3.22
N TYR A 77 3.85 -17.41 -4.07
CA TYR A 77 2.50 -17.76 -4.55
C TYR A 77 1.56 -18.11 -3.39
N TYR A 78 1.99 -18.99 -2.47
CA TYR A 78 1.16 -19.38 -1.32
C TYR A 78 0.91 -18.22 -0.37
N LEU A 79 1.91 -17.36 -0.12
CA LEU A 79 1.71 -16.15 0.67
C LEU A 79 0.73 -15.18 -0.03
N TYR A 80 0.87 -14.99 -1.34
CA TYR A 80 0.00 -14.10 -2.11
C TYR A 80 -1.46 -14.57 -2.13
N ARG A 81 -1.73 -15.88 -1.96
CA ARG A 81 -3.10 -16.38 -1.78
C ARG A 81 -3.80 -15.75 -0.58
N GLY A 82 -3.09 -15.43 0.50
CA GLY A 82 -3.66 -14.73 1.65
C GLY A 82 -4.18 -13.32 1.29
N VAL A 83 -3.54 -12.66 0.34
CA VAL A 83 -3.99 -11.36 -0.22
C VAL A 83 -5.18 -11.56 -1.14
N LYS A 84 -5.09 -12.51 -2.11
CA LYS A 84 -6.19 -12.82 -3.06
C LYS A 84 -7.48 -13.27 -2.36
N LEU A 85 -7.36 -14.03 -1.26
CA LEU A 85 -8.50 -14.46 -0.46
C LEU A 85 -9.04 -13.35 0.47
N GLY A 86 -8.36 -12.21 0.55
CA GLY A 86 -8.74 -11.09 1.42
C GLY A 86 -8.47 -11.33 2.91
N ILE A 87 -7.73 -12.38 3.26
CA ILE A 87 -7.43 -12.75 4.64
C ILE A 87 -6.51 -11.71 5.27
N TYR A 88 -5.37 -11.40 4.62
CA TYR A 88 -4.39 -10.47 5.18
C TYR A 88 -4.93 -9.04 5.32
N PRO A 89 -5.57 -8.43 4.30
CA PRO A 89 -6.15 -7.09 4.47
C PRO A 89 -7.15 -7.02 5.62
N SER A 90 -8.03 -8.02 5.76
CA SER A 90 -9.04 -8.06 6.83
C SER A 90 -8.42 -8.20 8.22
N LEU A 91 -7.38 -9.03 8.37
CA LEU A 91 -6.66 -9.18 9.63
C LEU A 91 -5.88 -7.91 10.01
N ILE A 92 -5.28 -7.23 9.02
CA ILE A 92 -4.62 -5.95 9.24
C ILE A 92 -5.65 -4.90 9.69
N PHE A 93 -6.84 -4.86 9.07
CA PHE A 93 -7.93 -3.98 9.52
C PHE A 93 -8.37 -4.23 10.96
N MET A 94 -8.52 -5.50 11.32
CA MET A 94 -8.86 -5.87 12.69
C MET A 94 -7.79 -5.38 13.67
N GLY A 95 -6.51 -5.50 13.31
CA GLY A 95 -5.40 -4.97 14.10
C GLY A 95 -5.42 -3.45 14.23
N ILE A 96 -5.62 -2.72 13.12
CA ILE A 96 -5.74 -1.25 13.13
C ILE A 96 -6.92 -0.82 14.01
N GLY A 97 -8.07 -1.47 13.88
CA GLY A 97 -9.25 -1.20 14.71
C GLY A 97 -8.99 -1.45 16.20
N ALA A 98 -8.25 -2.50 16.55
CA ALA A 98 -7.88 -2.81 17.93
C ALA A 98 -6.87 -1.80 18.54
N MET A 99 -6.03 -1.18 17.70
CA MET A 99 -5.04 -0.19 18.13
C MET A 99 -5.56 1.26 18.12
N THR A 100 -6.74 1.50 17.53
CA THR A 100 -7.29 2.85 17.36
C THR A 100 -7.95 3.35 18.65
N ASP A 101 -7.49 4.49 19.18
CA ASP A 101 -8.18 5.19 20.27
C ASP A 101 -9.29 6.10 19.73
N PHE A 102 -10.53 5.75 20.02
CA PHE A 102 -11.71 6.54 19.67
C PHE A 102 -11.95 7.72 20.61
N GLY A 103 -11.22 7.83 21.73
CA GLY A 103 -11.37 8.91 22.71
C GLY A 103 -11.36 10.32 22.09
N PRO A 104 -10.34 10.69 21.30
CA PRO A 104 -10.29 11.99 20.64
C PRO A 104 -11.45 12.26 19.67
N LEU A 105 -11.90 11.23 18.95
CA LEU A 105 -13.01 11.33 18.00
C LEU A 105 -14.35 11.54 18.72
N ILE A 106 -14.61 10.75 19.76
CA ILE A 106 -15.82 10.87 20.59
C ILE A 106 -15.82 12.19 21.36
N ALA A 107 -14.64 12.66 21.80
CA ALA A 107 -14.53 13.93 22.51
C ALA A 107 -14.90 15.14 21.65
N ARG A 108 -14.63 15.08 20.33
CA ARG A 108 -15.02 16.11 19.36
C ARG A 108 -15.63 15.50 18.10
N PRO A 109 -16.94 15.21 18.12
CA PRO A 109 -17.64 14.60 16.98
C PRO A 109 -17.57 15.42 15.69
N SER A 110 -17.41 16.74 15.78
CA SER A 110 -17.21 17.61 14.61
C SER A 110 -15.97 17.22 13.78
N SER A 111 -14.99 16.54 14.38
CA SER A 111 -13.82 16.01 13.68
C SER A 111 -14.20 14.94 12.64
N LEU A 112 -15.35 14.28 12.80
CA LEU A 112 -15.86 13.31 11.84
C LEU A 112 -16.23 13.97 10.50
N LEU A 113 -16.69 15.23 10.54
CA LEU A 113 -16.94 16.03 9.32
C LEU A 113 -15.63 16.38 8.60
N MET A 114 -14.54 16.60 9.33
CA MET A 114 -13.22 16.77 8.70
C MET A 114 -12.80 15.48 7.99
N GLY A 115 -13.09 14.32 8.57
CA GLY A 115 -12.90 13.01 7.93
C GLY A 115 -13.74 12.83 6.66
N ALA A 116 -15.00 13.27 6.66
CA ALA A 116 -15.84 13.27 5.47
C ALA A 116 -15.25 14.17 4.35
N GLY A 117 -14.71 15.34 4.72
CA GLY A 117 -14.01 16.21 3.78
C GLY A 117 -12.75 15.56 3.18
N ALA A 118 -12.02 14.77 3.96
CA ALA A 118 -10.84 14.04 3.46
C ALA A 118 -11.19 13.04 2.33
N GLN A 119 -12.41 12.45 2.35
CA GLN A 119 -12.87 11.54 1.30
C GLN A 119 -13.10 12.22 -0.06
N PHE A 120 -13.14 13.55 -0.12
CA PHE A 120 -13.15 14.27 -1.38
C PHE A 120 -11.92 13.95 -2.25
N GLY A 121 -10.77 13.64 -1.62
CA GLY A 121 -9.58 13.18 -2.33
C GLY A 121 -9.80 11.89 -3.13
N VAL A 122 -10.57 10.94 -2.58
CA VAL A 122 -10.95 9.70 -3.28
C VAL A 122 -11.82 9.99 -4.49
N ALA A 123 -12.83 10.84 -4.33
CA ALA A 123 -13.73 11.23 -5.41
C ALA A 123 -12.99 11.95 -6.54
N MET A 124 -12.08 12.88 -6.19
CA MET A 124 -11.29 13.61 -7.17
C MET A 124 -10.36 12.68 -7.95
N ALA A 125 -9.65 11.77 -7.27
CA ALA A 125 -8.78 10.78 -7.91
C ALA A 125 -9.58 9.84 -8.84
N PHE A 126 -10.79 9.44 -8.44
CA PHE A 126 -11.70 8.65 -9.28
C PHE A 126 -12.09 9.40 -10.56
N VAL A 127 -12.54 10.65 -10.45
CA VAL A 127 -12.97 11.45 -11.62
C VAL A 127 -11.80 11.68 -12.58
N ILE A 128 -10.60 11.97 -12.06
CA ILE A 128 -9.39 12.13 -12.88
C ILE A 128 -9.05 10.81 -13.59
N ALA A 129 -9.12 9.66 -12.91
CA ALA A 129 -8.84 8.37 -13.53
C ALA A 129 -9.83 8.04 -14.66
N ILE A 130 -11.12 8.32 -14.47
CA ILE A 130 -12.13 8.21 -15.54
C ILE A 130 -11.79 9.12 -16.73
N ALA A 131 -11.41 10.38 -16.46
CA ALA A 131 -11.06 11.33 -17.51
C ALA A 131 -9.80 10.92 -18.30
N LEU A 132 -8.89 10.17 -17.66
CA LEU A 132 -7.71 9.59 -18.30
C LEU A 132 -8.01 8.29 -19.08
N GLY A 133 -9.25 7.81 -19.07
CA GLY A 133 -9.71 6.66 -19.87
C GLY A 133 -9.68 5.30 -19.16
N PHE A 134 -9.50 5.27 -17.83
CA PHE A 134 -9.60 4.01 -17.07
C PHE A 134 -11.05 3.54 -16.94
N THR A 135 -11.25 2.22 -16.83
CA THR A 135 -12.59 1.66 -16.55
C THR A 135 -13.09 2.08 -15.15
N PRO A 136 -14.40 2.10 -14.88
CA PRO A 136 -14.92 2.43 -13.55
C PRO A 136 -14.34 1.58 -12.41
N GLN A 137 -14.04 0.31 -12.67
CA GLN A 137 -13.45 -0.61 -11.70
C GLN A 137 -11.99 -0.26 -11.40
N GLU A 138 -11.21 0.07 -12.43
CA GLU A 138 -9.82 0.51 -12.30
C GLU A 138 -9.75 1.89 -11.65
N ALA A 139 -10.59 2.83 -12.08
CA ALA A 139 -10.69 4.16 -11.52
C ALA A 139 -11.09 4.12 -10.03
N SER A 140 -11.97 3.20 -9.62
CA SER A 140 -12.30 2.97 -8.21
C SER A 140 -11.09 2.49 -7.41
N SER A 141 -10.29 1.59 -8.01
CA SER A 141 -9.07 1.05 -7.40
C SER A 141 -7.94 2.08 -7.32
N ILE A 142 -7.88 3.03 -8.26
CA ILE A 142 -6.95 4.16 -8.21
C ILE A 142 -7.45 5.21 -7.21
N GLY A 143 -8.75 5.50 -7.22
CA GLY A 143 -9.37 6.52 -6.38
C GLY A 143 -9.17 6.28 -4.90
N ILE A 144 -9.28 5.01 -4.45
CA ILE A 144 -9.14 4.65 -3.04
C ILE A 144 -7.76 4.97 -2.44
N ILE A 145 -6.72 5.13 -3.28
CA ILE A 145 -5.41 5.62 -2.84
C ILE A 145 -5.53 7.00 -2.16
N GLY A 146 -6.44 7.85 -2.65
CA GLY A 146 -6.72 9.17 -2.08
C GLY A 146 -7.27 9.12 -0.65
N GLY A 147 -7.74 7.96 -0.19
CA GLY A 147 -8.19 7.75 1.19
C GLY A 147 -7.04 7.50 2.18
N ALA A 148 -5.80 7.36 1.68
CA ALA A 148 -4.59 7.10 2.47
C ALA A 148 -4.71 5.88 3.40
N ASP A 149 -5.46 4.86 2.98
CA ASP A 149 -5.67 3.62 3.73
C ASP A 149 -5.22 2.41 2.88
N GLY A 150 -3.96 2.01 3.09
CA GLY A 150 -3.30 0.95 2.32
C GLY A 150 -4.04 -0.40 2.32
N PRO A 151 -4.42 -0.93 3.49
CA PRO A 151 -5.17 -2.18 3.56
C PRO A 151 -6.52 -2.12 2.80
N THR A 152 -7.26 -1.00 2.85
CA THR A 152 -8.52 -0.86 2.09
C THR A 152 -8.22 -0.83 0.61
N ALA A 153 -7.18 -0.10 0.21
CA ALA A 153 -6.75 -0.02 -1.18
C ALA A 153 -6.39 -1.39 -1.76
N ILE A 154 -5.65 -2.21 -1.00
CA ILE A 154 -5.34 -3.59 -1.38
C ILE A 154 -6.64 -4.41 -1.50
N TYR A 155 -7.49 -4.37 -0.47
CA TYR A 155 -8.73 -5.15 -0.45
C TYR A 155 -9.63 -4.85 -1.66
N LEU A 156 -9.91 -3.57 -1.91
CA LEU A 156 -10.78 -3.13 -3.00
C LEU A 156 -10.18 -3.49 -4.37
N THR A 157 -8.87 -3.28 -4.53
CA THR A 157 -8.17 -3.59 -5.78
C THR A 157 -8.15 -5.09 -6.08
N THR A 158 -8.03 -5.96 -5.05
CA THR A 158 -8.12 -7.42 -5.25
C THR A 158 -9.49 -7.88 -5.75
N LYS A 159 -10.54 -7.10 -5.50
CA LYS A 159 -11.92 -7.39 -5.93
C LYS A 159 -12.27 -6.75 -7.28
N LEU A 160 -11.79 -5.54 -7.54
CA LEU A 160 -12.18 -4.75 -8.72
C LEU A 160 -11.17 -4.81 -9.87
N ALA A 161 -9.87 -4.70 -9.59
CA ALA A 161 -8.82 -4.64 -10.62
C ALA A 161 -7.52 -5.36 -10.17
N PRO A 162 -7.51 -6.71 -10.10
CA PRO A 162 -6.39 -7.46 -9.56
C PRO A 162 -5.06 -7.25 -10.30
N HIS A 163 -5.12 -6.93 -11.59
CA HIS A 163 -3.94 -6.64 -12.41
C HIS A 163 -3.24 -5.34 -12.03
N LEU A 164 -3.96 -4.37 -11.44
CA LEU A 164 -3.38 -3.11 -10.96
C LEU A 164 -2.87 -3.20 -9.52
N LEU A 165 -3.10 -4.31 -8.82
CA LEU A 165 -2.75 -4.47 -7.41
C LEU A 165 -1.28 -4.14 -7.09
N PRO A 166 -0.28 -4.63 -7.85
CA PRO A 166 1.12 -4.34 -7.53
C PRO A 166 1.42 -2.84 -7.64
N ALA A 167 0.91 -2.18 -8.68
CA ALA A 167 1.13 -0.75 -8.90
C ALA A 167 0.43 0.09 -7.83
N ILE A 168 -0.81 -0.24 -7.49
CA ILE A 168 -1.60 0.46 -6.47
C ILE A 168 -0.99 0.27 -5.07
N ALA A 169 -0.56 -0.94 -4.72
CA ALA A 169 0.05 -1.21 -3.43
C ALA A 169 1.35 -0.41 -3.25
N ILE A 170 2.22 -0.40 -4.26
CA ILE A 170 3.46 0.39 -4.22
C ILE A 170 3.14 1.88 -4.12
N ALA A 171 2.20 2.39 -4.94
CA ALA A 171 1.82 3.79 -4.93
C ALA A 171 1.21 4.22 -3.58
N ALA A 172 0.30 3.43 -3.01
CA ALA A 172 -0.38 3.74 -1.75
C ALA A 172 0.63 3.90 -0.59
N TYR A 173 1.51 2.93 -0.38
CA TYR A 173 2.51 3.01 0.71
C TYR A 173 3.62 4.03 0.44
N SER A 174 4.02 4.20 -0.83
CA SER A 174 5.00 5.25 -1.17
C SER A 174 4.44 6.65 -0.90
N TYR A 175 3.17 6.91 -1.24
CA TYR A 175 2.55 8.20 -0.99
C TYR A 175 2.24 8.45 0.48
N MET A 176 1.81 7.43 1.23
CA MET A 176 1.65 7.55 2.70
C MET A 176 2.96 7.96 3.36
N ALA A 177 4.08 7.37 2.94
CA ALA A 177 5.39 7.76 3.44
C ALA A 177 5.82 9.19 3.04
N LEU A 178 5.30 9.72 1.92
CA LEU A 178 5.60 11.07 1.44
C LEU A 178 4.71 12.16 2.08
N ILE A 179 3.72 11.79 2.90
CA ILE A 179 2.83 12.76 3.58
C ILE A 179 3.62 13.85 4.32
N PRO A 180 4.68 13.56 5.11
CA PRO A 180 5.45 14.61 5.79
C PRO A 180 6.14 15.59 4.84
N LEU A 181 6.37 15.22 3.58
CA LEU A 181 6.94 16.10 2.56
C LEU A 181 5.85 16.91 1.84
N ILE A 182 4.71 16.29 1.55
CA ILE A 182 3.62 16.88 0.74
C ILE A 182 2.72 17.78 1.60
N GLN A 183 2.40 17.35 2.82
CA GLN A 183 1.42 18.01 3.68
C GLN A 183 1.87 19.40 4.17
N PRO A 184 3.10 19.63 4.67
CA PRO A 184 3.47 20.94 5.21
C PRO A 184 3.47 22.08 4.17
N PRO A 185 3.99 21.90 2.93
CA PRO A 185 3.89 22.91 1.89
C PRO A 185 2.44 23.26 1.52
N LEU A 186 1.57 22.24 1.40
CA LEU A 186 0.16 22.44 1.06
C LEU A 186 -0.56 23.22 2.17
N MET A 187 -0.33 22.86 3.43
CA MET A 187 -0.86 23.60 4.58
C MET A 187 -0.36 25.04 4.58
N ARG A 188 0.92 25.25 4.23
CA ARG A 188 1.49 26.60 4.14
C ARG A 188 0.84 27.47 3.08
N ALA A 189 0.41 26.87 1.97
CA ALA A 189 -0.22 27.55 0.85
C ALA A 189 -1.71 27.85 1.08
N LEU A 190 -2.45 26.94 1.72
CA LEU A 190 -3.91 27.03 1.83
C LEU A 190 -4.41 27.68 3.12
N THR A 191 -3.63 27.66 4.20
CA THR A 191 -4.06 28.21 5.50
C THR A 191 -3.36 29.52 5.81
N THR A 192 -4.01 30.39 6.59
CA THR A 192 -3.44 31.66 7.05
C THR A 192 -2.75 31.52 8.40
N GLN A 193 -1.89 32.49 8.78
CA GLN A 193 -1.26 32.48 10.09
C GLN A 193 -2.28 32.59 11.23
N LYS A 194 -3.35 33.39 11.04
CA LYS A 194 -4.44 33.53 12.02
C LYS A 194 -5.14 32.20 12.32
N GLU A 195 -5.37 31.36 11.30
CA GLU A 195 -5.99 30.04 11.47
C GLU A 195 -5.06 29.06 12.18
N ARG A 196 -3.75 29.12 11.92
CA ARG A 196 -2.75 28.23 12.54
C ARG A 196 -2.53 28.52 14.03
N GLU A 197 -2.81 29.75 14.47
CA GLU A 197 -2.63 30.20 15.86
C GLU A 197 -3.88 29.97 16.73
N ILE A 198 -4.96 29.40 16.17
CA ILE A 198 -6.18 29.07 16.92
C ILE A 198 -5.85 28.05 18.01
N LYS A 199 -6.09 28.43 19.28
CA LYS A 199 -5.90 27.54 20.43
C LYS A 199 -6.99 26.47 20.45
N MET A 200 -6.56 25.21 20.34
CA MET A 200 -7.46 24.07 20.51
C MET A 200 -7.83 23.94 21.99
N THR A 201 -9.13 23.96 22.31
CA THR A 201 -9.62 23.70 23.69
C THR A 201 -9.29 22.27 24.12
N GLN A 202 -9.27 21.99 25.42
CA GLN A 202 -9.09 20.62 25.89
C GLN A 202 -10.29 19.74 25.50
N LEU A 203 -10.01 18.48 25.22
CA LEU A 203 -11.02 17.48 24.89
C LEU A 203 -11.85 17.15 26.13
N ARG A 204 -13.15 16.90 25.96
CA ARG A 204 -14.01 16.40 27.03
C ARG A 204 -13.52 15.02 27.48
N GLU A 205 -13.68 14.71 28.77
CA GLU A 205 -13.46 13.35 29.25
C GLU A 205 -14.54 12.42 28.69
N VAL A 206 -14.11 11.31 28.07
CA VAL A 206 -15.00 10.34 27.45
C VAL A 206 -15.21 9.18 28.41
N SER A 207 -16.46 8.88 28.72
CA SER A 207 -16.81 7.77 29.61
C SER A 207 -16.43 6.41 29.00
N LYS A 208 -16.15 5.43 29.85
CA LYS A 208 -15.84 4.06 29.40
C LYS A 208 -17.02 3.43 28.64
N ILE A 209 -18.25 3.79 29.00
CA ILE A 209 -19.47 3.32 28.33
C ILE A 209 -19.56 3.88 26.92
N GLU A 210 -19.32 5.19 26.73
CA GLU A 210 -19.28 5.79 25.39
C GLU A 210 -18.25 5.10 24.49
N LYS A 211 -17.05 4.80 25.00
CA LYS A 211 -16.03 4.09 24.22
C LYS A 211 -16.44 2.67 23.81
N ILE A 212 -17.18 1.96 24.67
CA ILE A 212 -17.64 0.58 24.40
C ILE A 212 -18.83 0.58 23.45
N CYS A 213 -19.77 1.52 23.59
CA CYS A 213 -20.95 1.60 22.74
C CYS A 213 -20.63 2.14 21.34
N PHE A 214 -19.63 3.02 21.19
CA PHE A 214 -19.27 3.64 19.91
C PHE A 214 -19.06 2.65 18.74
N PRO A 215 -18.29 1.55 18.87
CA PRO A 215 -18.12 0.59 17.77
C PRO A 215 -19.34 -0.30 17.50
N VAL A 216 -20.33 -0.33 18.41
CA VAL A 216 -21.54 -1.15 18.30
C VAL A 216 -22.72 -0.36 17.73
N ALA A 217 -22.76 0.95 18.01
CA ALA A 217 -23.80 1.88 17.57
C ALA A 217 -23.65 2.27 16.11
#